data_AF-A0A840URJ9-F1
#
_entry.id   AF-A0A840URJ9-F1
#
_cell.length_a   1.000
_cell.length_b   1.000
_cell.length_c   1.000
_cell.angle_alpha   90.00
_cell.angle_beta   90.00
_cell.angle_gamma   90.00
#
_symmetry.space_group_name_H-M   'P 1'
#
loop_
_entity.id
_entity.type
_entity.pdbx_description
1 polymer ?
#
loop_
_entity_poly.entity_id
_entity_poly.type
_entity_poly.pdbx_seq_one_letter_code
_entity_poly.pdbx_strand_id
1 'polypeptide(L)'
;MAGYHSRITPVAGVGQAGSIPYLQRDDGAVIVILPLDNVFQTEAVAGKFQRIDEILTQTGKVADRELWLTGGVDGGARKMLETVGWKITEKAGDRLRR
;
A
#
# COMPACT_ATOMS: atom_id res chain seq x y z
N MET A 1 4.49 10.16 -0.34
CA MET A 1 4.32 10.08 -1.81
C MET A 1 5.45 10.74 -2.55
N ALA A 2 5.67 12.06 -2.43
CA ALA A 2 6.80 12.74 -3.09
C ALA A 2 8.16 12.06 -2.79
N GLY A 3 8.42 11.71 -1.52
CA GLY A 3 9.64 10.99 -1.13
C GLY A 3 9.81 9.64 -1.81
N TYR A 4 8.72 8.92 -2.11
CA TYR A 4 8.79 7.65 -2.87
C TYR A 4 9.23 7.94 -4.30
N HIS A 5 8.53 8.87 -4.97
CA HIS A 5 8.82 9.27 -6.35
C HIS A 5 10.28 9.72 -6.53
N SER A 6 10.81 10.50 -5.59
CA SER A 6 12.16 11.07 -5.73
C SER A 6 13.30 10.16 -5.24
N ARG A 7 13.05 9.16 -4.40
CA ARG A 7 14.13 8.38 -3.73
C ARG A 7 14.06 6.88 -3.96
N ILE A 8 12.87 6.33 -4.21
CA ILE A 8 12.67 4.91 -4.40
C ILE A 8 12.62 4.62 -5.89
N THR A 9 11.54 5.05 -6.54
CA THR A 9 11.35 4.92 -7.98
C THR A 9 10.39 6.01 -8.44
N PRO A 10 10.63 6.66 -9.60
CA PRO A 10 9.63 7.52 -10.24
C PRO A 10 8.30 6.79 -10.43
N VAL A 11 7.21 7.55 -10.41
CA VAL A 11 5.85 7.01 -10.55
C VAL A 11 5.20 7.65 -11.76
N ALA A 12 4.43 6.86 -12.49
CA ALA A 12 3.67 7.26 -13.66
C ALA A 12 2.53 8.22 -13.29
N GLY A 13 1.95 8.03 -12.11
CA GLY A 13 0.85 8.85 -11.66
C GLY A 13 0.36 8.54 -10.24
N VAL A 14 -0.72 9.22 -9.88
CA VAL A 14 -1.44 9.06 -8.62
C VAL A 14 -2.88 8.70 -8.95
N GLY A 15 -3.41 7.68 -8.27
CA GLY A 15 -4.80 7.27 -8.37
C GLY A 15 -5.46 7.23 -7.00
N GLN A 16 -6.73 6.81 -6.99
CA GLN A 16 -7.52 6.71 -5.78
C GLN A 16 -8.33 5.42 -5.74
N ALA A 17 -8.16 4.64 -4.68
CA ALA A 17 -8.97 3.46 -4.38
C ALA A 17 -9.90 3.77 -3.20
N GLY A 18 -11.12 4.19 -3.52
CA GLY A 18 -12.08 4.67 -2.52
C GLY A 18 -11.60 5.98 -1.89
N SER A 19 -11.26 5.97 -0.60
CA SER A 19 -10.67 7.14 0.09
C SER A 19 -9.15 7.09 0.18
N ILE A 20 -8.51 6.04 -0.35
CA ILE A 20 -7.09 5.82 -0.19
C ILE A 20 -6.36 6.22 -1.48
N PRO A 21 -5.52 7.27 -1.45
CA PRO A 21 -4.69 7.59 -2.59
C PRO A 21 -3.56 6.56 -2.74
N TYR A 22 -3.21 6.25 -3.98
CA TYR A 22 -2.11 5.33 -4.30
C TYR A 22 -1.23 5.91 -5.39
N LEU A 23 0.02 5.44 -5.44
CA LEU A 23 0.94 5.72 -6.54
C LEU A 23 0.90 4.56 -7.53
N GLN A 24 1.03 4.88 -8.82
CA GLN A 24 1.16 3.87 -9.87
C GLN A 24 2.52 4.02 -10.54
N ARG A 25 3.28 2.92 -10.60
CA ARG A 25 4.54 2.82 -11.35
C ARG A 25 4.27 2.49 -12.81
N ASP A 26 5.26 2.74 -13.66
CA ASP A 26 5.19 2.45 -15.11
C ASP A 26 5.01 0.97 -15.43
N ASP A 27 5.45 0.08 -14.53
CA ASP A 27 5.26 -1.38 -14.64
C ASP A 27 3.88 -1.85 -14.14
N GLY A 28 2.99 -0.93 -13.76
CA GLY A 28 1.66 -1.24 -13.27
C GLY A 28 1.61 -1.66 -11.80
N ALA A 29 2.70 -1.58 -11.04
CA ALA A 29 2.67 -1.76 -9.60
C ALA A 29 1.93 -0.59 -8.91
N VAL A 30 1.14 -0.93 -7.89
CA VAL A 30 0.38 0.01 -7.08
C VAL A 30 0.98 0.08 -5.68
N ILE A 31 1.25 1.30 -5.23
CA ILE A 31 1.88 1.57 -3.93
C ILE A 31 0.96 2.42 -3.09
N VAL A 32 0.53 1.86 -1.97
CA VAL A 32 -0.24 2.54 -0.95
C VAL A 32 0.70 2.91 0.18
N ILE A 33 0.75 4.19 0.54
CA ILE A 33 1.59 4.70 1.64
C ILE A 33 0.67 5.27 2.71
N LEU A 34 0.66 4.67 3.90
CA LEU A 34 -0.21 5.10 5.00
C LEU A 34 0.61 5.50 6.23
N PRO A 35 0.28 6.63 6.88
CA PRO A 35 0.91 7.05 8.12
C PRO A 35 0.32 6.32 9.34
N LEU A 36 0.25 4.99 9.28
CA LEU A 36 -0.30 4.15 10.33
C LEU A 36 0.83 3.44 11.10
N ASP A 37 0.58 3.18 12.37
CA ASP A 37 1.42 2.40 13.26
C ASP A 37 0.56 1.40 14.04
N ASN A 38 1.16 0.27 14.42
CA ASN A 38 0.51 -0.84 15.11
C ASN A 38 -0.78 -1.30 14.42
N VAL A 39 -0.71 -1.66 13.15
CA VAL A 39 -1.87 -2.19 12.41
C VAL A 39 -2.17 -3.62 12.88
N PHE A 40 -3.36 -3.85 13.42
CA PHE A 40 -3.81 -5.16 13.93
C PHE A 40 -4.79 -5.86 13.00
N GLN A 41 -4.83 -7.19 13.11
CA GLN A 41 -5.82 -8.00 12.38
C GLN A 41 -7.19 -7.81 13.02
N THR A 42 -8.03 -7.03 12.36
CA THR A 42 -9.43 -6.83 12.72
C THR A 42 -10.29 -6.96 11.47
N GLU A 43 -11.57 -7.28 11.63
CA GLU A 43 -12.52 -7.33 10.51
C GLU A 43 -12.60 -5.99 9.77
N ALA A 44 -12.50 -4.87 10.49
CA ALA A 44 -12.51 -3.53 9.90
C ALA A 44 -11.30 -3.31 8.96
N VAL A 45 -10.11 -3.73 9.39
CA VAL A 45 -8.89 -3.65 8.55
C VAL A 45 -9.02 -4.59 7.36
N ALA A 46 -9.44 -5.83 7.58
CA ALA A 46 -9.65 -6.81 6.51
C ALA A 46 -10.63 -6.29 5.44
N GLY A 47 -11.79 -5.79 5.86
CA GLY A 47 -12.80 -5.24 4.97
C GLY A 47 -12.34 -3.99 4.21
N LYS A 48 -11.48 -3.17 4.82
CA LYS A 48 -10.89 -2.01 4.13
C LYS A 48 -9.96 -2.44 3.01
N PHE A 49 -9.08 -3.41 3.25
CA PHE A 49 -8.16 -3.92 2.23
C PHE A 49 -8.88 -4.71 1.12
N GLN A 50 -9.89 -5.49 1.48
CA GLN A 50 -10.74 -6.16 0.49
C GLN A 50 -11.38 -5.14 -0.47
N ARG A 51 -11.94 -4.05 0.05
CA ARG A 51 -12.54 -3.00 -0.79
C ARG A 51 -11.52 -2.29 -1.68
N ILE A 52 -10.29 -2.09 -1.19
CA ILE A 52 -9.20 -1.54 -2.00
C ILE A 52 -8.89 -2.50 -3.15
N ASP A 53 -8.76 -3.80 -2.88
CA ASP A 53 -8.48 -4.81 -3.89
C ASP A 53 -9.60 -4.89 -4.95
N GLU A 54 -10.87 -4.85 -4.54
CA GLU A 54 -12.02 -4.80 -5.46
C GLU A 54 -11.96 -3.58 -6.39
N ILE A 55 -11.62 -2.40 -5.88
CA ILE A 55 -11.51 -1.19 -6.72
C ILE A 55 -10.32 -1.29 -7.66
N LEU A 56 -9.17 -1.73 -7.15
CA LEU A 56 -7.94 -1.86 -7.93
C LEU A 56 -8.11 -2.85 -9.09
N THR A 57 -8.78 -3.98 -8.87
CA THR A 57 -9.09 -4.96 -9.93
C THR A 57 -10.02 -4.43 -11.02
N GLN A 58 -10.89 -3.46 -10.71
CA GLN A 58 -11.76 -2.82 -11.71
C GLN A 58 -11.01 -1.79 -12.57
N THR A 59 -9.97 -1.16 -12.04
CA THR A 59 -9.19 -0.13 -12.74
C THR A 59 -8.19 -0.67 -13.77
N GLY A 60 -7.99 -2.00 -13.81
CA GLY A 60 -7.12 -2.67 -14.77
C GLY A 60 -6.26 -3.76 -14.12
N LYS A 61 -5.30 -4.30 -14.88
CA LYS A 61 -4.34 -5.27 -14.34
C LYS A 61 -3.33 -4.54 -13.43
N VAL A 62 -3.44 -4.78 -12.12
CA VAL A 62 -2.40 -4.45 -11.16
C VAL A 62 -1.33 -5.54 -11.19
N ALA A 63 -0.10 -5.18 -11.54
CA ALA A 63 1.01 -6.14 -11.62
C ALA A 63 1.48 -6.58 -10.23
N ASP A 64 1.55 -5.63 -9.30
CA ASP A 64 2.04 -5.82 -7.93
C ASP A 64 1.34 -4.84 -6.98
N ARG A 65 1.20 -5.23 -5.70
CA ARG A 65 0.61 -4.40 -4.65
C ARG A 65 1.58 -4.25 -3.49
N GLU A 66 1.93 -3.01 -3.17
CA GLU A 66 2.82 -2.68 -2.07
C GLU A 66 2.12 -1.79 -1.04
N LEU A 67 2.24 -2.15 0.25
CA LEU A 67 1.79 -1.33 1.37
C LEU A 67 3.00 -0.85 2.17
N TRP A 68 3.17 0.47 2.24
CA TRP A 68 4.25 1.12 2.97
C TRP A 68 3.66 1.84 4.18
N LEU A 69 4.01 1.36 5.37
CA LEU A 69 3.53 1.89 6.65
C LEU A 69 4.65 2.69 7.31
N THR A 70 4.34 3.87 7.84
CA THR A 70 5.33 4.65 8.61
C THR A 70 5.70 3.98 9.93
N GLY A 71 4.78 3.21 10.51
CA GLY A 71 4.99 2.41 11.70
C GLY A 71 5.04 0.91 11.39
N GLY A 72 4.61 0.11 12.36
CA GLY A 72 4.61 -1.35 12.29
C GLY A 72 3.24 -1.99 12.01
N VAL A 73 3.28 -3.28 11.70
CA VAL A 73 2.12 -4.16 11.54
C VAL A 73 2.29 -5.39 12.43
N ASP A 74 1.21 -5.81 13.08
CA ASP A 74 1.21 -7.07 13.83
C ASP A 74 1.39 -8.28 12.91
N GLY A 75 1.94 -9.38 13.44
CA GLY A 75 2.19 -10.60 12.66
C GLY A 75 0.94 -11.19 12.01
N GLY A 76 -0.22 -11.14 12.69
CA GLY A 76 -1.50 -11.60 12.14
C GLY A 76 -1.95 -10.73 10.96
N ALA A 77 -1.85 -9.41 11.12
CA ALA A 77 -2.20 -8.48 10.05
C ALA A 77 -1.26 -8.59 8.84
N ARG A 78 0.06 -8.73 9.08
CA ARG A 78 1.04 -8.96 8.01
C ARG A 78 0.68 -10.20 7.21
N LYS A 79 0.48 -11.34 7.89
CA LYS A 79 0.15 -12.60 7.24
C LYS A 79 -1.15 -12.51 6.44
N MET A 80 -2.18 -11.87 6.98
CA MET A 80 -3.46 -11.64 6.30
C MET A 80 -3.25 -10.86 4.99
N LEU A 81 -2.51 -9.75 5.03
CA LEU A 81 -2.29 -8.90 3.86
C LEU A 81 -1.40 -9.56 2.80
N GLU A 82 -0.33 -10.25 3.23
CA GLU A 82 0.55 -10.99 2.33
C GLU A 82 -0.17 -12.16 1.66
N THR A 83 -1.09 -12.83 2.36
CA THR A 83 -1.90 -13.93 1.79
C THR A 83 -2.75 -13.46 0.61
N VAL A 84 -3.23 -12.21 0.65
CA VAL A 84 -4.01 -11.62 -0.44
C VAL A 84 -3.15 -10.85 -1.44
N GLY A 85 -1.82 -10.97 -1.36
CA GLY A 85 -0.87 -10.55 -2.38
C GLY A 85 -0.23 -9.17 -2.16
N TRP A 86 -0.29 -8.61 -0.95
CA TRP A 86 0.39 -7.36 -0.62
C TRP A 86 1.83 -7.59 -0.15
N LYS A 87 2.77 -6.78 -0.64
CA LYS A 87 4.14 -6.68 -0.11
C LYS A 87 4.19 -5.58 0.95
N ILE A 88 4.58 -5.91 2.18
CA ILE A 88 4.52 -4.98 3.31
C ILE A 88 5.91 -4.42 3.64
N THR A 89 6.02 -3.08 3.61
CA THR A 89 7.19 -2.33 4.08
C THR A 89 6.82 -1.52 5.33
N GLU A 90 7.38 -1.90 6.48
CA GLU A 90 7.24 -1.17 7.74
C GLU A 90 8.31 -0.09 7.87
N LYS A 91 8.11 0.86 8.80
CA LYS A 91 9.06 1.96 9.08
C LYS A 91 9.45 2.73 7.81
N ALA A 92 8.51 2.86 6.88
CA ALA A 92 8.71 3.53 5.60
C ALA A 92 9.14 5.00 5.75
N GLY A 93 8.84 5.63 6.89
CA GLY A 93 9.25 7.01 7.19
C GLY A 93 10.76 7.23 6.99
N ASP A 94 11.59 6.28 7.40
CA ASP A 94 13.05 6.38 7.32
C ASP A 94 13.54 6.39 5.86
N ARG A 95 12.77 5.75 4.97
CA ARG A 95 13.08 5.67 3.53
C ARG A 95 12.50 6.83 2.74
N LEU A 96 11.49 7.52 3.27
CA LEU A 96 10.71 8.52 2.53
C LEU A 96 11.01 9.98 2.92
N ARG A 97 11.65 10.24 4.07
CA ARG A 97 12.04 11.60 4.50
C ARG A 97 13.29 12.09 3.75
N ARG A 98 13.42 13.41 3.60
CA ARG A 98 14.62 14.05 3.01
C ARG A 98 15.81 13.93 3.95
#